data_AF-A0A5D1ZY65-F1
#
_entry.id   AF-A0A5D1ZY65-F1
#
_cell.length_a   1.000
_cell.length_b   1.000
_cell.length_c   1.000
_cell.angle_alpha   90.00
_cell.angle_beta   90.00
_cell.angle_gamma   90.00
#
_symmetry.space_group_name_H-M   'P 1'
#
loop_
_entity.id
_entity.type
_entity.pdbx_description
1 polymer ?
#
loop_
_entity_poly.entity_id
_entity_poly.type
_entity_poly.pdbx_seq_one_letter_code
_entity_poly.pdbx_strand_id
1 'polypeptide(L)'
;MAVPDSRYPYGLKLMINDYPYAIVGLEIWAAIETWVTEYYSFYYPSDETVKNDTEIQSWWSEVKNEGHDDLRNEPCQAYTIIIWIASAFHVAVNFRQYLYIGYLPNRPTVSHRFMPEPGTKEYDKLENNPDLAFLKTITAQFQTLLGVSLIEVLSMHATDEIYLGQRDTAEWTIDDEPLATFERFGKKLVEIDSRIMETNNDIKLKNRVGSMKVPYTLLYPNTSDYSREGGLTGKGIPNSISI
;
A
#
# COMPACT_ATOMS: atom_id res chain seq x y z
N MET A 1 -6.63 16.46 1.83
CA MET A 1 -5.43 16.24 2.70
C MET A 1 -4.15 16.78 2.07
N ALA A 2 -4.13 17.04 0.76
CA ALA A 2 -3.12 17.84 0.08
C ALA A 2 -3.81 18.87 -0.83
N VAL A 3 -3.10 19.91 -1.24
CA VAL A 3 -3.55 20.89 -2.23
C VAL A 3 -2.51 20.99 -3.36
N PRO A 4 -2.93 21.17 -4.63
CA PRO A 4 -2.00 21.43 -5.72
C PRO A 4 -1.16 22.68 -5.44
N ASP A 5 0.16 22.53 -5.50
CA ASP A 5 1.13 23.61 -5.33
C ASP A 5 2.46 23.19 -6.00
N SER A 6 2.77 23.80 -7.15
CA SER A 6 3.95 23.47 -7.96
C SER A 6 5.28 23.77 -7.27
N ARG A 7 5.27 24.48 -6.14
CA ARG A 7 6.48 24.76 -5.34
C ARG A 7 6.91 23.59 -4.47
N TYR A 8 6.04 22.61 -4.28
CA TYR A 8 6.30 21.43 -3.45
C TYR A 8 6.63 20.22 -4.33
N PRO A 9 7.38 19.24 -3.80
CA PRO A 9 7.63 17.98 -4.50
C PRO A 9 6.32 17.36 -5.00
N TYR A 10 6.37 16.82 -6.22
CA TYR A 10 5.23 16.17 -6.87
C TYR A 10 4.01 17.09 -7.09
N GLY A 11 4.21 18.42 -7.02
CA GLY A 11 3.16 19.42 -7.23
C GLY A 11 2.09 19.46 -6.15
N LEU A 12 2.35 18.87 -4.97
CA LEU A 12 1.37 18.72 -3.91
C LEU A 12 1.92 19.22 -2.57
N LYS A 13 1.20 20.14 -1.94
CA LYS A 13 1.43 20.54 -0.56
C LYS A 13 0.57 19.70 0.38
N LEU A 14 1.21 18.93 1.26
CA LEU A 14 0.52 18.19 2.31
C LEU A 14 0.04 19.15 3.40
N MET A 15 -1.20 18.96 3.87
CA MET A 15 -1.74 19.72 5.01
C MET A 15 -1.15 19.24 6.34
N ILE A 16 -0.69 17.99 6.39
CA ILE A 16 0.04 17.38 7.50
C ILE A 16 1.47 17.14 7.01
N ASN A 17 2.42 17.92 7.53
CA ASN A 17 3.81 17.88 7.05
C ASN A 17 4.52 16.55 7.31
N ASP A 18 4.19 15.86 8.40
CA ASP A 18 4.71 14.53 8.73
C ASP A 18 3.59 13.49 8.59
N TYR A 19 3.13 13.27 7.36
CA TYR A 19 2.19 12.20 7.03
C TYR A 19 2.92 11.06 6.31
N PRO A 20 3.36 10.00 7.03
CA PRO A 20 4.29 9.01 6.49
C PRO A 20 3.77 8.29 5.24
N TYR A 21 2.47 7.92 5.22
CA TYR A 21 1.84 7.30 4.05
C TYR A 21 1.90 8.19 2.81
N ALA A 22 1.48 9.45 2.93
CA ALA A 22 1.48 10.36 1.78
C ALA A 22 2.91 10.70 1.32
N ILE A 23 3.83 10.98 2.25
CA ILE A 23 5.20 11.35 1.92
C ILE A 23 5.92 10.22 1.19
N VAL A 24 5.86 8.99 1.74
CA VAL A 24 6.54 7.84 1.14
C VAL A 24 5.80 7.39 -0.12
N GLY A 25 4.47 7.39 -0.10
CA GLY A 25 3.64 7.02 -1.24
C GLY A 25 3.87 7.90 -2.47
N LEU A 26 4.02 9.22 -2.29
CA LEU A 26 4.33 10.13 -3.40
C LEU A 26 5.68 9.84 -4.06
N GLU A 27 6.67 9.37 -3.29
CA GLU A 27 7.98 9.02 -3.86
C GLU A 27 7.94 7.73 -4.65
N ILE A 28 7.23 6.72 -4.13
CA ILE A 28 7.02 5.46 -4.84
C ILE A 28 6.19 5.71 -6.09
N TRP A 29 5.14 6.52 -6.00
CA TRP A 29 4.36 6.94 -7.16
C TRP A 29 5.25 7.58 -8.22
N ALA A 30 6.08 8.55 -7.85
CA ALA A 30 6.97 9.21 -8.80
C ALA A 30 8.03 8.27 -9.39
N ALA A 31 8.54 7.32 -8.60
CA ALA A 31 9.44 6.29 -9.10
C ALA A 31 8.75 5.39 -10.13
N ILE A 32 7.51 4.95 -9.87
CA ILE A 32 6.70 4.17 -10.81
C ILE A 32 6.40 4.99 -12.07
N GLU A 33 5.97 6.24 -11.92
CA GLU A 33 5.65 7.13 -13.04
C GLU A 33 6.87 7.36 -13.93
N THR A 34 8.05 7.57 -13.33
CA THR A 34 9.32 7.71 -14.07
C THR A 34 9.65 6.43 -14.83
N TRP A 35 9.62 5.27 -14.16
CA TRP A 35 9.83 3.96 -14.77
C TRP A 35 8.90 3.72 -15.96
N VAL A 36 7.60 3.92 -15.76
CA VAL A 36 6.57 3.74 -16.79
C VAL A 36 6.79 4.69 -17.95
N THR A 37 7.09 5.96 -17.68
CA THR A 37 7.28 6.97 -18.73
C THR A 37 8.50 6.67 -19.58
N GLU A 38 9.63 6.31 -18.97
CA GLU A 38 10.86 5.95 -19.69
C GLU A 38 10.67 4.66 -20.52
N TYR A 39 10.05 3.62 -19.93
CA TYR A 39 9.73 2.37 -20.63
C TYR A 39 8.74 2.58 -21.80
N TYR A 40 7.65 3.31 -21.54
CA TYR A 40 6.63 3.60 -22.54
C TYR A 40 7.20 4.43 -23.71
N SER A 41 8.00 5.46 -23.41
CA SER A 41 8.56 6.35 -24.44
C SER A 41 9.52 5.63 -25.38
N PHE A 42 10.13 4.52 -24.93
CA PHE A 42 10.98 3.68 -25.77
C PHE A 42 10.17 2.96 -26.86
N TYR A 43 9.06 2.32 -26.50
CA TYR A 43 8.22 1.57 -27.45
C TYR A 43 7.22 2.45 -28.23
N TYR A 44 6.78 3.56 -27.62
CA TYR A 44 5.76 4.46 -28.17
C TYR A 44 6.28 5.90 -28.21
N PRO A 45 7.15 6.24 -29.18
CA PRO A 45 7.75 7.57 -29.27
C PRO A 45 6.76 8.67 -29.65
N SER A 46 5.52 8.32 -30.02
CA SER A 46 4.47 9.29 -30.39
C SER A 46 3.06 8.78 -30.11
N ASP A 47 2.11 9.69 -29.97
CA ASP A 47 0.68 9.34 -29.83
C ASP A 47 0.17 8.50 -31.02
N GLU A 48 0.75 8.70 -32.20
CA GLU A 48 0.37 7.97 -33.42
C GLU A 48 0.74 6.49 -33.34
N THR A 49 1.87 6.16 -32.70
CA THR A 49 2.25 4.75 -32.47
C THR A 49 1.29 4.04 -31.54
N VAL A 50 0.73 4.72 -30.53
CA VAL A 50 -0.29 4.13 -29.65
C VAL A 50 -1.64 3.98 -30.33
N LYS A 51 -2.06 4.99 -31.11
CA LYS A 51 -3.35 4.94 -31.83
C LYS A 51 -3.40 3.80 -32.85
N ASN A 52 -2.25 3.50 -33.46
CA ASN A 52 -2.14 2.46 -34.48
C ASN A 52 -1.88 1.06 -33.88
N ASP A 53 -1.62 0.94 -32.58
CA ASP A 53 -1.48 -0.35 -31.91
C ASP A 53 -2.86 -0.98 -31.64
N THR A 54 -3.23 -1.94 -32.48
CA THR A 54 -4.54 -2.59 -32.38
C THR A 54 -4.71 -3.43 -31.12
N GLU A 55 -3.63 -3.97 -30.56
CA GLU A 55 -3.68 -4.78 -29.35
C GLU A 55 -3.96 -3.89 -28.13
N ILE A 56 -3.25 -2.77 -27.98
CA ILE A 56 -3.50 -1.79 -26.90
C ILE A 56 -4.90 -1.20 -27.01
N GLN A 57 -5.35 -0.81 -28.21
CA GLN A 57 -6.69 -0.26 -28.39
C GLN A 57 -7.76 -1.28 -28.00
N SER A 58 -7.59 -2.54 -28.39
CA SER A 58 -8.52 -3.62 -28.07
C SER A 58 -8.53 -3.95 -26.58
N TRP A 59 -7.36 -4.09 -25.98
CA TRP A 59 -7.20 -4.34 -24.55
C TRP A 59 -7.87 -3.25 -23.71
N TRP A 60 -7.60 -1.97 -24.03
CA TRP A 60 -8.19 -0.87 -23.29
C TRP A 60 -9.71 -0.78 -23.48
N SER A 61 -10.20 -1.08 -24.69
CA SER A 61 -11.64 -1.17 -24.95
C SER A 61 -12.31 -2.26 -24.12
N GLU A 62 -11.71 -3.44 -24.01
CA GLU A 62 -12.25 -4.54 -23.20
C GLU A 62 -12.26 -4.21 -21.70
N VAL A 63 -11.15 -3.69 -21.17
CA VAL A 63 -11.07 -3.25 -19.76
C VAL A 63 -12.19 -2.28 -19.43
N LYS A 64 -12.45 -1.33 -20.33
CA LYS A 64 -13.39 -0.23 -20.12
C LYS A 64 -14.86 -0.61 -20.35
N ASN A 65 -15.14 -1.42 -21.36
CA ASN A 65 -16.52 -1.70 -21.78
C ASN A 65 -17.04 -3.06 -21.29
N GLU A 66 -16.16 -3.97 -20.87
CA GLU A 66 -16.55 -5.28 -20.33
C GLU A 66 -16.13 -5.42 -18.86
N GLY A 67 -14.89 -5.06 -18.52
CA GLY A 67 -14.38 -5.15 -17.15
C GLY A 67 -14.98 -4.12 -16.19
N HIS A 68 -15.14 -2.88 -16.66
CA HIS A 68 -15.66 -1.73 -15.91
C HIS A 68 -16.68 -0.92 -16.71
N ASP A 69 -17.65 -1.60 -17.35
CA ASP A 69 -18.69 -0.95 -18.18
C ASP A 69 -19.41 0.18 -17.44
N ASP A 70 -19.59 0.02 -16.12
CA ASP A 70 -20.20 1.00 -15.22
C ASP A 70 -19.42 2.32 -15.13
N LEU A 71 -18.11 2.31 -15.44
CA LEU A 71 -17.21 3.46 -15.38
C LEU A 71 -16.71 3.92 -16.75
N ARG A 72 -17.31 3.47 -17.85
CA ARG A 72 -16.84 3.76 -19.21
C ARG A 72 -16.84 5.24 -19.63
N ASN A 73 -17.32 6.18 -18.82
CA ASN A 73 -17.25 7.61 -19.14
C ASN A 73 -16.21 8.37 -18.31
N GLU A 74 -15.54 7.69 -17.37
CA GLU A 74 -14.53 8.30 -16.51
C GLU A 74 -13.17 8.40 -17.23
N PRO A 75 -12.43 9.51 -17.06
CA PRO A 75 -11.07 9.65 -17.57
C PRO A 75 -10.11 8.75 -16.76
N CYS A 76 -9.24 8.00 -17.43
CA CYS A 76 -8.30 7.10 -16.75
C CYS A 76 -6.90 7.17 -17.36
N GLN A 77 -5.88 7.34 -16.52
CA GLN A 77 -4.47 7.24 -16.86
C GLN A 77 -3.96 5.87 -16.39
N ALA A 78 -3.98 4.89 -17.29
CA ALA A 78 -4.06 3.49 -16.88
C ALA A 78 -2.77 2.95 -16.22
N TYR A 79 -1.59 3.14 -16.84
CA TYR A 79 -0.42 2.32 -16.53
C TYR A 79 0.17 2.55 -15.12
N THR A 80 0.46 3.81 -14.76
CA THR A 80 0.97 4.15 -13.41
C THR A 80 -0.06 3.79 -12.33
N ILE A 81 -1.35 4.01 -12.60
CA ILE A 81 -2.44 3.66 -11.68
C ILE A 81 -2.50 2.14 -11.45
N ILE A 82 -2.45 1.34 -12.52
CA ILE A 82 -2.51 -0.13 -12.42
C ILE A 82 -1.34 -0.65 -11.58
N ILE A 83 -0.11 -0.22 -11.86
CA ILE A 83 1.07 -0.66 -11.10
C ILE A 83 0.97 -0.19 -9.65
N TRP A 84 0.57 1.06 -9.40
CA TRP A 84 0.38 1.58 -8.04
C TRP A 84 -0.66 0.78 -7.26
N ILE A 85 -1.82 0.50 -7.86
CA ILE A 85 -2.91 -0.26 -7.23
C ILE A 85 -2.45 -1.68 -6.91
N ALA A 86 -1.83 -2.35 -7.88
CA ALA A 86 -1.39 -3.73 -7.74
C ALA A 86 -0.25 -3.91 -6.72
N SER A 87 0.55 -2.87 -6.47
CA SER A 87 1.72 -2.94 -5.59
C SER A 87 1.53 -2.12 -4.30
N ALA A 88 1.98 -0.87 -4.29
CA ALA A 88 2.11 -0.03 -3.11
C ALA A 88 0.77 0.29 -2.44
N PHE A 89 -0.31 0.49 -3.20
CA PHE A 89 -1.63 0.74 -2.63
C PHE A 89 -2.16 -0.49 -1.89
N HIS A 90 -2.10 -1.66 -2.53
CA HIS A 90 -2.53 -2.91 -1.93
C HIS A 90 -1.78 -3.18 -0.61
N VAL A 91 -0.45 -3.03 -0.62
CA VAL A 91 0.37 -3.23 0.58
C VAL A 91 -0.01 -2.27 1.70
N ALA A 92 -0.33 -1.02 1.37
CA ALA A 92 -0.73 -0.02 2.35
C ALA A 92 -1.98 -0.40 3.14
N VAL A 93 -2.81 -1.29 2.60
CA VAL A 93 -4.05 -1.76 3.24
C VAL A 93 -3.99 -3.23 3.67
N ASN A 94 -2.95 -3.99 3.30
CA ASN A 94 -2.89 -5.43 3.50
C ASN A 94 -1.86 -5.91 4.56
N PHE A 95 -0.55 -5.86 4.28
CA PHE A 95 0.47 -6.63 5.02
C PHE A 95 0.72 -6.20 6.48
N ARG A 96 0.11 -5.10 6.93
CA ARG A 96 0.14 -4.68 8.35
C ARG A 96 -1.16 -4.92 9.10
N GLN A 97 -2.10 -5.63 8.49
CA GLN A 97 -3.34 -6.01 9.15
C GLN A 97 -3.05 -6.74 10.46
N TYR A 98 -2.18 -7.76 10.50
CA TYR A 98 -1.90 -8.46 11.75
C TYR A 98 -1.23 -7.57 12.81
N LEU A 99 -0.32 -6.69 12.41
CA LEU A 99 0.38 -5.79 13.33
C LEU A 99 -0.58 -4.84 14.08
N TYR A 100 -1.62 -4.32 13.40
CA TYR A 100 -2.58 -3.40 14.00
C TYR A 100 -3.88 -4.08 14.49
N ILE A 101 -4.27 -5.22 13.92
CA ILE A 101 -5.56 -5.88 14.17
C ILE A 101 -5.40 -7.14 15.01
N GLY A 102 -4.20 -7.72 15.09
CA GLY A 102 -3.93 -8.91 15.89
C GLY A 102 -4.26 -8.71 17.38
N TYR A 103 -4.17 -7.47 17.86
CA TYR A 103 -4.80 -7.06 19.11
C TYR A 103 -6.17 -6.44 18.85
N LEU A 104 -7.22 -7.26 18.86
CA LEU A 104 -8.55 -6.85 18.40
C LEU A 104 -9.15 -5.61 19.08
N PRO A 105 -8.95 -5.35 20.40
CA PRO A 105 -9.38 -4.09 21.00
C PRO A 105 -8.92 -2.83 20.26
N ASN A 106 -7.79 -2.89 19.53
CA ASN A 106 -7.29 -1.78 18.71
C ASN A 106 -8.08 -1.59 17.41
N ARG A 107 -8.67 -2.64 16.84
CA ARG A 107 -9.52 -2.57 15.64
C ARG A 107 -10.68 -3.58 15.70
N PRO A 108 -11.72 -3.33 16.51
CA PRO A 108 -12.88 -4.20 16.59
C PRO A 108 -13.63 -4.22 15.25
N THR A 109 -14.09 -5.41 14.85
CA THR A 109 -14.76 -5.62 13.55
C THR A 109 -16.28 -5.55 13.64
N VAL A 110 -16.84 -5.68 14.85
CA VAL A 110 -18.28 -5.65 15.14
C VAL A 110 -18.52 -4.92 16.45
N SER A 111 -19.65 -4.23 16.54
CA SER A 111 -20.24 -3.74 17.78
C SER A 111 -21.59 -4.43 18.02
N HIS A 112 -21.78 -5.02 19.20
CA HIS A 112 -22.98 -5.81 19.53
C HIS A 112 -24.05 -5.05 20.31
N ARG A 113 -23.74 -3.84 20.79
CA ARG A 113 -24.68 -3.04 21.60
C ARG A 113 -24.41 -1.55 21.48
N PHE A 114 -25.46 -0.76 21.70
CA PHE A 114 -25.39 0.69 21.80
C PHE A 114 -24.77 1.13 23.13
N MET A 115 -24.44 2.42 23.21
CA MET A 115 -24.08 3.06 24.47
C MET A 115 -25.24 2.90 25.47
N PRO A 116 -24.99 2.42 26.71
CA PRO A 116 -26.06 2.34 27.69
C PRO A 116 -26.53 3.74 28.11
N GLU A 117 -27.81 3.87 28.44
CA GLU A 117 -28.41 5.12 28.90
C GLU A 117 -28.18 5.34 30.41
N PRO A 118 -27.98 6.58 30.87
CA PRO A 118 -27.86 6.89 32.31
C PRO A 118 -29.01 6.33 33.14
N GLY A 119 -28.70 5.73 34.29
CA GLY A 119 -29.68 5.11 35.19
C GLY A 119 -30.08 3.67 34.83
N THR A 120 -29.50 3.09 33.78
CA THR A 120 -29.65 1.66 33.47
C THR A 120 -28.59 0.81 34.19
N LYS A 121 -28.90 -0.47 34.43
CA LYS A 121 -27.93 -1.42 35.01
C LYS A 121 -26.68 -1.57 34.15
N GLU A 122 -26.82 -1.40 32.84
CA GLU A 122 -25.72 -1.47 31.87
C GLU A 122 -24.80 -0.24 31.97
N TYR A 123 -25.36 0.93 32.30
CA TYR A 123 -24.58 2.13 32.59
C TYR A 123 -23.81 1.98 33.90
N ASP A 124 -24.43 1.45 34.95
CA ASP A 124 -23.74 1.14 36.21
C ASP A 124 -22.59 0.16 35.99
N LYS A 125 -22.77 -0.85 35.11
CA LYS A 125 -21.69 -1.80 34.75
C LYS A 125 -20.55 -1.12 33.98
N LEU A 126 -20.85 -0.15 33.12
CA LEU A 126 -19.83 0.62 32.42
C LEU A 126 -19.01 1.47 33.39
N GLU A 127 -19.67 2.13 34.34
CA GLU A 127 -18.99 2.95 35.36
C GLU A 127 -18.11 2.10 36.28
N ASN A 128 -18.62 0.94 36.72
CA ASN A 128 -17.88 0.05 37.62
C ASN A 128 -16.78 -0.77 36.94
N ASN A 129 -16.95 -1.14 35.66
CA ASN A 129 -15.97 -1.95 34.94
C ASN A 129 -15.98 -1.63 33.43
N PRO A 130 -15.30 -0.54 33.02
CA PRO A 130 -15.30 -0.09 31.63
C PRO A 130 -14.64 -1.09 30.68
N ASP A 131 -13.63 -1.85 31.13
CA ASP A 131 -12.96 -2.85 30.29
C ASP A 131 -13.90 -4.01 29.94
N LEU A 132 -14.60 -4.56 30.94
CA LEU A 132 -15.59 -5.60 30.70
C LEU A 132 -16.75 -5.08 29.84
N ALA A 133 -17.14 -3.82 30.04
CA ALA A 133 -18.14 -3.20 29.21
C ALA A 133 -17.64 -3.07 27.76
N PHE A 134 -16.41 -2.63 27.53
CA PHE A 134 -15.83 -2.55 26.21
C PHE A 134 -15.77 -3.92 25.53
N LEU A 135 -15.26 -4.95 26.21
CA LEU A 135 -15.16 -6.32 25.70
C LEU A 135 -16.53 -6.95 25.37
N LYS A 136 -17.59 -6.59 26.10
CA LYS A 136 -18.96 -7.01 25.79
C LYS A 136 -19.59 -6.24 24.63
N THR A 137 -19.03 -5.08 24.28
CA THR A 137 -19.49 -4.27 23.14
C THR A 137 -18.84 -4.72 21.85
N ILE A 138 -17.55 -4.99 21.86
CA ILE A 138 -16.80 -5.36 20.66
C ILE A 138 -16.95 -6.84 20.30
N THR A 139 -16.39 -7.23 19.16
CA THR A 139 -16.38 -8.58 18.60
C THR A 139 -16.18 -9.68 19.64
N ALA A 140 -17.07 -10.67 19.61
CA ALA A 140 -17.04 -11.82 20.53
C ALA A 140 -15.78 -12.70 20.34
N GLN A 141 -15.32 -13.34 21.42
CA GLN A 141 -14.05 -14.09 21.47
C GLN A 141 -13.86 -15.11 20.33
N PHE A 142 -14.90 -15.88 19.99
CA PHE A 142 -14.80 -16.86 18.92
C PHE A 142 -14.59 -16.21 17.54
N GLN A 143 -15.31 -15.11 17.27
CA GLN A 143 -15.14 -14.33 16.04
C GLN A 143 -13.78 -13.64 16.01
N THR A 144 -13.29 -13.19 17.16
CA THR A 144 -11.93 -12.65 17.31
C THR A 144 -10.88 -13.66 16.91
N LEU A 145 -10.98 -14.90 17.41
CA LEU A 145 -10.02 -15.96 17.08
C LEU A 145 -9.99 -16.23 15.57
N LEU A 146 -11.16 -16.39 14.95
CA LEU A 146 -11.25 -16.60 13.50
C LEU A 146 -10.69 -15.42 12.70
N GLY A 147 -11.04 -14.19 13.09
CA GLY A 147 -10.60 -12.97 12.40
C GLY A 147 -9.10 -12.76 12.50
N VAL A 148 -8.52 -12.92 13.68
CA VAL A 148 -7.07 -12.77 13.90
C VAL A 148 -6.29 -13.84 13.14
N SER A 149 -6.73 -15.10 13.16
CA SER A 149 -6.08 -16.17 12.39
C SER A 149 -6.14 -15.92 10.88
N LEU A 150 -7.26 -15.41 10.35
CA LEU A 150 -7.37 -15.05 8.94
C LEU A 150 -6.40 -13.91 8.60
N ILE A 151 -6.41 -12.84 9.39
CA ILE A 151 -5.55 -11.68 9.17
C ILE A 151 -4.06 -12.02 9.28
N GLU A 152 -3.69 -12.97 10.16
CA GLU A 152 -2.32 -13.49 10.27
C GLU A 152 -1.87 -14.04 8.92
N VAL A 153 -2.64 -14.95 8.32
CA VAL A 153 -2.35 -15.53 7.01
C VAL A 153 -2.27 -14.46 5.93
N LEU A 154 -3.24 -13.52 5.92
CA LEU A 154 -3.28 -12.44 4.92
C LEU A 154 -2.11 -11.44 5.05
N SER A 155 -1.40 -11.41 6.18
CA SER A 155 -0.29 -10.48 6.41
C SER A 155 1.09 -11.10 6.16
N MET A 156 1.15 -12.37 5.75
CA MET A 156 2.41 -13.09 5.54
C MET A 156 2.90 -12.93 4.11
N HIS A 157 4.19 -12.63 3.92
CA HIS A 157 4.81 -12.76 2.60
C HIS A 157 5.16 -14.22 2.30
N ALA A 158 4.97 -14.64 1.05
CA ALA A 158 5.47 -15.93 0.58
C ALA A 158 7.00 -15.90 0.45
N THR A 159 7.65 -17.06 0.52
CA THR A 159 9.12 -17.17 0.38
C THR A 159 9.60 -16.90 -1.04
N ASP A 160 8.72 -17.08 -2.02
CA ASP A 160 8.94 -16.86 -3.45
C ASP A 160 8.32 -15.55 -3.95
N GLU A 161 7.99 -14.63 -3.04
CA GLU A 161 7.47 -13.30 -3.38
C GLU A 161 8.47 -12.51 -4.22
N ILE A 162 7.94 -11.74 -5.18
CA ILE A 162 8.72 -10.83 -6.04
C ILE A 162 8.32 -9.39 -5.72
N TYR A 163 9.27 -8.66 -5.11
CA TYR A 163 9.04 -7.29 -4.68
C TYR A 163 9.15 -6.29 -5.84
N LEU A 164 8.62 -5.09 -5.61
CA LEU A 164 8.64 -3.98 -6.54
C LEU A 164 10.08 -3.62 -6.90
N GLY A 165 10.36 -3.53 -8.19
CA GLY A 165 11.72 -3.37 -8.71
C GLY A 165 12.51 -4.67 -8.84
N GLN A 166 11.88 -5.82 -8.62
CA GLN A 166 12.43 -7.14 -8.92
C GLN A 166 11.63 -7.81 -10.05
N ARG A 167 12.26 -8.79 -10.70
CA ARG A 167 11.63 -9.72 -11.64
C ARG A 167 12.10 -11.14 -11.36
N ASP A 168 11.27 -12.09 -11.78
CA ASP A 168 11.52 -13.53 -11.73
C ASP A 168 12.69 -13.97 -12.64
N THR A 169 12.83 -13.32 -13.79
CA THR A 169 13.90 -13.58 -14.77
C THR A 169 14.60 -12.28 -15.18
N ALA A 170 15.92 -12.33 -15.39
CA ALA A 170 16.70 -11.18 -15.85
C ALA A 170 16.50 -10.91 -17.34
N GLU A 171 16.19 -11.94 -18.14
CA GLU A 171 16.10 -11.93 -19.59
C GLU A 171 14.65 -11.71 -20.10
N TRP A 172 13.84 -10.95 -19.35
CA TRP A 172 12.44 -10.68 -19.70
C TRP A 172 12.28 -9.80 -20.96
N THR A 173 13.36 -9.15 -21.40
CA THR A 173 13.51 -8.48 -22.68
C THR A 173 14.96 -8.54 -23.15
N ILE A 174 15.18 -8.38 -24.45
CA ILE A 174 16.51 -8.26 -25.06
C ILE A 174 16.94 -6.80 -25.26
N ASP A 175 16.03 -5.85 -24.99
CA ASP A 175 16.27 -4.43 -25.24
C ASP A 175 17.05 -3.80 -24.09
N ASP A 176 18.23 -3.25 -24.39
CA ASP A 176 19.15 -2.70 -23.39
C ASP A 176 18.56 -1.51 -22.61
N GLU A 177 17.83 -0.61 -23.27
CA GLU A 177 17.30 0.60 -22.63
C GLU A 177 16.19 0.30 -21.60
N PRO A 178 15.17 -0.54 -21.90
CA PRO A 178 14.25 -1.05 -20.89
C PRO A 178 14.91 -1.73 -19.69
N LEU A 179 15.97 -2.51 -19.90
CA LEU A 179 16.73 -3.14 -18.81
C LEU A 179 17.42 -2.09 -17.94
N ALA A 180 18.11 -1.12 -18.55
CA ALA A 180 18.78 -0.04 -17.84
C ALA A 180 17.79 0.85 -17.07
N THR A 181 16.64 1.11 -17.66
CA THR A 181 15.53 1.87 -17.06
C THR A 181 14.97 1.15 -15.83
N PHE A 182 14.88 -0.19 -15.87
CA PHE A 182 14.41 -0.99 -14.74
C PHE A 182 15.44 -1.03 -13.61
N GLU A 183 16.73 -1.06 -13.94
CA GLU A 183 17.82 -0.95 -12.97
C GLU A 183 17.79 0.40 -12.23
N ARG A 184 17.54 1.51 -12.96
CA ARG A 184 17.35 2.84 -12.35
C ARG A 184 16.16 2.87 -11.40
N PHE A 185 15.04 2.24 -11.79
CA PHE A 185 13.87 2.10 -10.93
C PHE A 185 14.19 1.35 -9.63
N GLY A 186 14.85 0.20 -9.71
CA GLY A 186 15.27 -0.57 -8.54
C GLY A 186 16.19 0.22 -7.61
N LYS A 187 17.19 0.92 -8.16
CA LYS A 187 18.08 1.82 -7.38
C LYS A 187 17.28 2.90 -6.67
N LYS A 188 16.28 3.49 -7.34
CA LYS A 188 15.45 4.53 -6.73
C LYS A 188 14.64 4.01 -5.54
N LEU A 189 14.12 2.78 -5.63
CA LEU A 189 13.41 2.14 -4.52
C LEU A 189 14.34 1.85 -3.32
N VAL A 190 15.59 1.45 -3.58
CA VAL A 190 16.60 1.27 -2.51
C VAL A 190 16.97 2.58 -1.81
N GLU A 191 17.00 3.71 -2.55
CA GLU A 191 17.14 5.03 -1.93
C GLU A 191 15.95 5.35 -1.00
N ILE A 192 14.74 5.00 -1.43
CA ILE A 192 13.52 5.18 -0.63
C ILE A 192 13.57 4.32 0.64
N ASP A 193 14.01 3.06 0.56
CA ASP A 193 14.24 2.17 1.71
C ASP A 193 15.14 2.84 2.76
N SER A 194 16.30 3.35 2.32
CA SER A 194 17.27 4.03 3.19
C SER A 194 16.65 5.24 3.90
N ARG A 195 15.93 6.08 3.15
CA ARG A 195 15.31 7.29 3.66
C ARG A 195 14.16 7.01 4.63
N ILE A 196 13.39 5.94 4.44
CA ILE A 196 12.38 5.49 5.41
C ILE A 196 13.06 5.17 6.74
N MET A 197 14.15 4.41 6.72
CA MET A 197 14.89 4.06 7.94
C MET A 197 15.49 5.28 8.63
N GLU A 198 16.09 6.20 7.88
CA GLU A 198 16.60 7.47 8.43
C GLU A 198 15.50 8.29 9.10
N THR A 199 14.38 8.50 8.39
CA THR A 199 13.27 9.33 8.91
C THR A 199 12.52 8.68 10.07
N ASN A 200 12.47 7.34 10.15
CA ASN A 200 11.96 6.63 11.32
C ASN A 200 12.80 6.86 12.58
N ASN A 201 14.09 7.18 12.43
CA ASN A 201 15.01 7.46 13.54
C ASN A 201 15.05 8.95 13.92
N ASP A 202 14.43 9.84 13.14
CA ASP A 202 14.37 11.27 13.47
C ASP A 202 13.32 11.56 14.54
N ILE A 203 13.79 11.93 15.74
CA ILE A 203 12.96 12.28 16.90
C ILE A 203 12.02 13.47 16.65
N LYS A 204 12.26 14.28 15.61
CA LYS A 204 11.39 15.39 15.22
C LYS A 204 10.15 14.91 14.45
N LEU A 205 10.23 13.74 13.79
CA LEU A 205 9.16 13.15 12.96
C LEU A 205 8.33 12.13 13.75
N LYS A 206 7.53 12.65 14.69
CA LYS A 206 6.83 11.83 15.69
C LYS A 206 5.76 10.91 15.12
N ASN A 207 5.19 11.22 13.94
CA ASN A 207 4.07 10.46 13.38
C ASN A 207 4.52 9.13 12.75
N ARG A 208 5.82 8.88 12.66
CA ARG A 208 6.41 7.68 12.06
C ARG A 208 6.53 6.50 13.00
N VAL A 209 6.62 6.75 14.30
CA VAL A 209 6.87 5.71 15.31
C VAL A 209 5.76 5.68 16.37
N GLY A 210 5.24 6.86 16.73
CA GLY A 210 4.18 7.01 17.72
C GLY A 210 4.56 6.54 19.13
N SER A 211 3.59 6.56 20.05
CA SER A 211 3.77 6.12 21.43
C SER A 211 4.01 4.61 21.56
N MET A 212 3.49 3.83 20.61
CA MET A 212 3.62 2.37 20.57
C MET A 212 5.00 1.89 20.12
N LYS A 213 5.90 2.81 19.73
CA LYS A 213 7.26 2.51 19.28
C LYS A 213 7.31 1.54 18.09
N VAL A 214 6.36 1.71 17.15
CA VAL A 214 6.25 0.88 15.94
C VAL A 214 6.63 1.73 14.73
N PRO A 215 7.83 1.57 14.16
CA PRO A 215 8.27 2.34 13.00
C PRO A 215 7.38 2.13 11.77
N TYR A 216 7.25 3.17 10.97
CA TYR A 216 6.54 3.15 9.71
C TYR A 216 7.41 2.48 8.64
N THR A 217 7.08 1.23 8.30
CA THR A 217 7.71 0.52 7.17
C THR A 217 6.66 -0.09 6.24
N LEU A 218 5.42 0.43 6.28
CA LEU A 218 4.31 -0.03 5.46
C LEU A 218 4.63 0.04 3.97
N LEU A 219 5.21 1.16 3.54
CA LEU A 219 5.65 1.40 2.16
C LEU A 219 7.17 1.28 2.05
N TYR A 220 7.76 0.29 2.71
CA TYR A 220 9.19 -0.04 2.54
C TYR A 220 9.32 -1.05 1.39
N PRO A 221 9.85 -0.67 0.22
CA PRO A 221 9.98 -1.55 -0.95
C PRO A 221 10.57 -2.93 -0.68
N ASN A 222 11.66 -3.02 0.08
CA ASN A 222 12.45 -4.25 0.26
C ASN A 222 13.04 -4.78 -1.05
N THR A 223 13.33 -3.90 -2.01
CA THR A 223 13.79 -4.25 -3.38
C THR A 223 15.13 -4.98 -3.42
N SER A 224 15.98 -4.77 -2.41
CA SER A 224 17.30 -5.42 -2.30
C SER A 224 17.27 -6.79 -1.61
N ASP A 225 16.10 -7.24 -1.15
CA ASP A 225 15.97 -8.51 -0.45
C ASP A 225 15.76 -9.67 -1.44
N TYR A 226 16.78 -10.52 -1.53
CA TYR A 226 16.76 -11.77 -2.29
C TYR A 226 16.91 -12.99 -1.39
N SER A 227 16.73 -12.83 -0.06
CA SER A 227 16.91 -13.89 0.93
C SER A 227 15.88 -15.01 0.82
N ARG A 228 14.71 -14.72 0.22
CA ARG A 228 13.54 -15.61 0.15
C ARG A 228 12.96 -15.97 1.53
N GLU A 229 13.19 -15.11 2.51
CA GLU A 229 12.53 -15.20 3.81
C GLU A 229 11.11 -14.63 3.72
N GLY A 230 10.12 -15.48 4.01
CA GLY A 230 8.71 -15.10 4.07
C GLY A 230 8.22 -14.82 5.50
N GLY A 231 6.91 -14.66 5.64
CA GLY A 231 6.23 -14.52 6.93
C GLY A 231 5.81 -13.08 7.27
N LEU A 232 5.58 -12.83 8.56
CA LEU A 232 5.08 -11.54 9.08
C LEU A 232 6.22 -10.51 9.21
N THR A 233 6.66 -9.97 8.08
CA THR A 233 7.78 -9.01 8.03
C THR A 233 7.34 -7.57 8.37
N GLY A 234 6.08 -7.22 8.12
CA GLY A 234 5.55 -5.86 8.26
C GLY A 234 6.18 -4.84 7.30
N LYS A 235 6.86 -5.30 6.25
CA LYS A 235 7.55 -4.50 5.22
C LYS A 235 7.67 -5.30 3.92
N GLY A 236 7.90 -4.61 2.82
CA GLY A 236 8.01 -5.21 1.49
C GLY A 236 6.80 -4.85 0.64
N ILE A 237 7.05 -4.40 -0.59
CA ILE A 237 6.01 -4.07 -1.55
C ILE A 237 6.06 -5.13 -2.66
N PRO A 238 5.16 -6.11 -2.73
CA PRO A 238 5.08 -7.02 -3.87
C PRO A 238 4.74 -6.30 -5.16
N ASN A 239 5.09 -6.92 -6.29
CA ASN A 239 4.68 -6.45 -7.61
C ASN A 239 3.16 -6.52 -7.85
N SER A 240 2.44 -7.35 -7.08
CA SER A 240 1.05 -7.70 -7.35
C SER A 240 0.21 -7.89 -6.08
N ILE A 241 -1.09 -8.11 -6.28
CA ILE A 241 -2.03 -8.52 -5.23
C ILE A 241 -1.84 -10.02 -5.00
N SER A 242 -0.78 -10.38 -4.28
CA SER A 242 -0.33 -11.77 -4.09
C SER A 242 -0.64 -12.35 -2.71
N ILE A 243 -0.88 -11.52 -1.69
CA ILE A 243 -1.72 -11.79 -0.50
C ILE A 243 -1.93 -10.51 0.29
#